data_AF-A0A419JTS2-F1
#
_entry.id   AF-A0A419JTS2-F1
#
_cell.length_a   1.000
_cell.length_b   1.000
_cell.length_c   1.000
_cell.angle_alpha   90.00
_cell.angle_beta   90.00
_cell.angle_gamma   90.00
#
_symmetry.space_group_name_H-M   'P 1'
#
loop_
_entity.id
_entity.type
_entity.pdbx_description
1 polymer ?
#
loop_
_entity_poly.entity_id
_entity_poly.type
_entity_poly.pdbx_seq_one_letter_code
_entity_poly.pdbx_strand_id
1 'polypeptide(L)' 'MVETVFTEEDRKYLRKLAEEVPKLRIIMEELLETIDVLGDEELLRSIRASERDIREGRLLSFKGLLKELDLDEKEV' A
#
# COMPACT_ATOMS: atom_id res chain seq x y z
N MET A 1 19.88 -27.84 32.20
CA MET A 1 19.08 -26.84 31.48
C MET A 1 17.67 -26.94 32.03
N VAL A 2 17.06 -25.83 32.46
CA VAL A 2 15.68 -25.83 32.97
C VAL A 2 14.74 -25.82 31.77
N GLU A 3 13.84 -26.80 31.71
CA GLU A 3 12.83 -26.89 30.67
C GLU A 3 11.75 -25.84 30.97
N THR A 4 11.65 -24.81 30.14
CA THR A 4 10.58 -23.80 30.26
C THR A 4 9.24 -24.44 29.88
N VAL A 5 8.42 -24.72 30.89
CA VAL A 5 7.05 -25.21 30.70
C VAL A 5 6.14 -23.99 30.58
N PHE A 6 5.72 -23.67 29.34
CA PHE A 6 4.68 -22.66 29.12
C PHE A 6 3.37 -23.12 29.74
N THR A 7 2.79 -22.26 30.58
CA THR A 7 1.45 -22.44 31.11
C THR A 7 0.40 -22.27 30.01
N GLU A 8 -0.84 -22.69 30.27
CA GLU A 8 -1.95 -22.44 29.34
C GLU A 8 -2.20 -20.95 29.09
N GLU A 9 -1.95 -20.11 30.09
CA GLU A 9 -2.06 -18.66 29.97
C GLU A 9 -0.97 -18.10 29.04
N ASP A 10 0.27 -18.58 29.15
CA ASP A 10 1.36 -18.19 28.22
C ASP A 10 1.01 -18.58 26.78
N ARG A 11 0.49 -19.79 26.57
CA ARG A 11 0.07 -20.27 25.24
C ARG A 11 -1.05 -19.39 24.66
N LYS A 12 -1.99 -18.94 25.49
CA LYS A 12 -3.06 -18.04 25.07
C LYS A 12 -2.52 -16.68 24.63
N TYR A 13 -1.61 -16.08 25.39
CA TYR A 13 -1.01 -14.80 25.02
C TYR A 13 -0.13 -14.91 23.78
N LEU A 14 0.65 -15.99 23.64
CA LEU A 14 1.46 -16.23 22.45
C LEU A 14 0.61 -16.36 21.18
N ARG A 15 -0.53 -17.05 21.25
CA ARG A 15 -1.49 -17.10 20.12
C ARG A 15 -2.01 -15.72 19.76
N LYS A 16 -2.39 -14.93 20.77
CA LYS A 16 -2.86 -13.55 20.53
C LYS A 16 -1.77 -12.69 19.89
N LEU A 17 -0.52 -12.80 20.34
CA LEU A 17 0.59 -12.08 19.73
C LEU A 17 0.82 -12.53 18.28
N ALA A 18 0.76 -13.83 18.00
CA ALA A 18 0.90 -14.36 16.65
C ALA A 18 -0.20 -13.85 15.70
N GLU A 19 -1.39 -13.58 16.21
CA GLU A 19 -2.50 -13.02 15.44
C GLU A 19 -2.41 -11.50 15.25
N GLU A 20 -1.98 -10.76 16.27
CA GLU A 20 -2.01 -9.28 16.26
C GLU A 20 -0.75 -8.65 15.67
N VAL A 21 0.43 -9.25 15.85
CA VAL A 21 1.70 -8.69 15.34
C VAL A 21 1.70 -8.54 13.81
N PRO A 22 1.21 -9.51 13.01
CA PRO A 22 1.12 -9.33 11.56
C PRO A 22 0.21 -8.18 11.15
N LYS A 23 -0.90 -7.95 11.87
CA LYS A 23 -1.81 -6.84 11.60
C LYS A 23 -1.13 -5.50 11.88
N LEU A 24 -0.40 -5.41 13.00
CA LEU A 24 0.38 -4.22 13.33
C LEU A 24 1.44 -3.93 12.26
N ARG A 25 2.11 -4.97 11.75
CA ARG A 25 3.08 -4.82 10.68
C ARG A 25 2.45 -4.18 9.43
N ILE A 26 1.29 -4.68 8.98
CA ILE A 26 0.60 -4.14 7.80
C ILE A 26 0.28 -2.66 7.99
N ILE A 27 -0.30 -2.29 9.13
CA ILE A 27 -0.64 -0.89 9.43
C ILE A 27 0.63 -0.01 9.43
N MET A 28 1.75 -0.52 9.95
CA MET A 28 3.00 0.22 9.93
C MET A 28 3.56 0.37 8.51
N GLU A 29 3.44 -0.65 7.66
CA GLU A 29 3.87 -0.57 6.26
C GLU A 29 3.03 0.47 5.48
N GLU A 30 1.70 0.44 5.63
CA GLU A 30 0.80 1.43 5.03
C GLU A 30 1.09 2.87 5.50
N LEU A 31 1.41 3.03 6.79
CA LEU A 31 1.78 4.32 7.36
C LEU A 31 3.10 4.83 6.78
N LEU A 32 4.11 3.95 6.66
CA LEU A 32 5.41 4.32 6.08
C LEU A 32 5.26 4.75 4.62
N GLU A 33 4.50 3.99 3.82
CA GLU A 33 4.19 4.36 2.44
C GLU A 33 3.50 5.72 2.35
N THR A 34 2.53 5.97 3.24
CA THR A 34 1.85 7.27 3.30
C THR A 34 2.83 8.40 3.61
N ILE A 35 3.76 8.19 4.55
CA ILE A 35 4.78 9.19 4.89
C ILE A 35 5.73 9.41 3.70
N ASP A 36 6.12 8.37 2.99
CA ASP A 36 6.99 8.46 1.81
C ASP A 36 6.32 9.31 0.72
N VAL A 37 5.03 9.08 0.46
CA VAL A 37 4.25 9.90 -0.49
C VAL A 37 4.11 11.34 -0.02
N LEU A 38 3.83 11.57 1.27
CA LEU A 38 3.67 12.91 1.84
C LEU A 38 4.99 13.70 1.86
N GLY A 39 6.13 13.01 1.96
CA GLY A 39 7.46 13.60 1.94
C GLY A 39 7.92 14.04 0.55
N ASP A 40 7.30 13.51 -0.51
CA ASP A 40 7.60 13.87 -1.89
C ASP A 40 6.68 15.00 -2.38
N GLU A 41 7.21 16.23 -2.37
CA GLU A 41 6.46 17.40 -2.85
C GLU A 41 6.11 17.34 -4.34
N GLU A 42 6.95 16.73 -5.18
CA GLU A 42 6.71 16.65 -6.61
C GLU A 42 5.57 15.67 -6.88
N LEU A 43 5.59 14.52 -6.23
CA LEU A 43 4.51 13.54 -6.28
C LEU A 43 3.20 14.15 -5.79
N LEU A 44 3.19 14.87 -4.66
CA LEU A 44 1.99 15.57 -4.18
C LEU A 44 1.47 16.63 -5.16
N ARG A 45 2.36 17.37 -5.83
CA ARG A 45 1.97 18.32 -6.88
C ARG A 45 1.33 17.58 -8.07
N SER A 46 1.91 16.46 -8.48
CA SER A 46 1.38 15.59 -9.55
C SER A 46 0.00 15.05 -9.20
N ILE A 47 -0.19 14.49 -8.00
CA ILE A 47 -1.49 13.98 -7.53
C ILE A 47 -2.56 15.08 -7.59
N ARG A 48 -2.27 16.29 -7.09
CA ARG A 48 -3.23 17.41 -7.13
C ARG A 48 -3.58 17.87 -8.55
N ALA A 49 -2.62 17.78 -9.48
CA ALA A 49 -2.88 18.06 -10.88
C ALA A 49 -3.81 17.00 -11.49
N SER A 50 -3.53 15.71 -11.24
CA SER A 50 -4.38 14.60 -11.68
C SER A 50 -5.81 14.69 -11.10
N GLU A 51 -5.97 15.05 -9.83
CA GLU A 51 -7.30 15.27 -9.23
C GLU A 51 -8.08 16.38 -9.96
N ARG A 52 -7.38 17.43 -10.40
CA ARG A 52 -7.99 18.52 -11.18
C ARG A 52 -8.38 18.03 -12.57
N ASP A 53 -7.53 17.25 -13.21
CA ASP A 53 -7.80 16.66 -14.52
C ASP A 53 -9.05 15.79 -14.51
N ILE A 54 -9.21 14.95 -13.47
CA ILE A 54 -10.42 14.15 -13.25
C ILE A 54 -11.65 15.05 -13.11
N ARG A 55 -11.58 16.09 -12.27
CA ARG A 55 -12.70 17.01 -12.03
C ARG A 55 -13.11 17.75 -13.29
N GLU A 56 -12.16 18.10 -14.14
CA GLU A 56 -12.36 18.87 -15.37
C GLU A 56 -12.60 17.97 -16.59
N GLY A 57 -12.65 16.64 -16.40
CA GLY A 57 -12.92 15.67 -17.47
C GLY A 57 -11.77 15.49 -18.46
N ARG A 58 -10.55 15.93 -18.12
CA ARG A 58 -9.32 15.67 -18.89
C ARG A 58 -8.87 14.23 -18.66
N LEU A 59 -9.59 13.29 -19.24
CA LEU A 59 -9.33 11.86 -19.13
C LEU A 59 -8.81 11.31 -20.46
N LEU A 60 -7.93 10.32 -20.36
CA LEU A 60 -7.46 9.54 -21.50
C LEU A 60 -8.08 8.15 -21.45
N SER A 61 -8.69 7.71 -22.54
CA SER A 61 -9.20 6.34 -22.64
C SER A 61 -8.03 5.35 -22.66
N PHE A 62 -8.25 4.12 -22.18
CA PHE A 62 -7.22 3.06 -22.22
C PHE A 62 -6.63 2.85 -23.63
N LYS A 63 -7.48 2.78 -24.67
CA LYS A 63 -7.02 2.69 -26.07
C LYS A 63 -6.22 3.91 -26.52
N GLY A 64 -6.59 5.10 -26.03
CA GLY A 64 -5.84 6.33 -26.28
C GLY A 64 -4.45 6.28 -25.64
N LEU A 65 -4.36 5.78 -24.40
CA LEU A 65 -3.10 5.60 -23.69
C LEU A 65 -2.19 4.60 -24.40
N LEU A 66 -2.70 3.44 -24.81
CA LEU A 66 -1.91 2.45 -25.55
C LEU A 66 -1.32 3.03 -26.83
N LYS A 67 -2.12 3.83 -27.56
CA LYS A 67 -1.66 4.51 -28.78
C LYS A 67 -0.57 5.56 -28.47
N GLU A 68 -0.69 6.28 -27.36
CA GLU A 68 0.32 7.27 -26.94
C GLU A 68 1.64 6.62 -26.53
N LEU A 69 1.57 5.45 -25.90
CA LEU A 69 2.73 4.68 -25.46
C LEU A 69 3.32 3.75 -26.53
N ASP A 70 2.74 3.71 -27.73
CA ASP A 70 3.10 2.79 -28.82
C ASP A 70 3.08 1.31 -28.40
N LEU A 71 2.06 0.94 -27.61
CA LEU A 71 1.87 -0.42 -27.10
C LEU A 71 0.72 -1.12 -27.84
N ASP A 72 0.91 -2.41 -28.16
CA ASP A 72 -0.18 -3.27 -28.63
C ASP A 72 -1.00 -3.77 -27.43
N GLU A 73 -2.33 -3.75 -27.56
CA GLU A 73 -3.28 -4.25 -26.56
C GLU A 73 -3.04 -5.74 -26.22
N LYS A 74 -2.34 -6.50 -27.07
CA LYS A 74 -1.99 -7.91 -26.83
C LYS A 74 -0.71 -8.13 -26.02
N GLU A 75 0.07 -7.06 -25.80
CA GLU A 75 1.35 -7.13 -25.07
C GLU A 75 1.24 -6.69 -23.60
N VAL A 76 0.05 -6.22 -23.18
CA VAL A 76 -0.27 -5.74 -21.82
C VAL A 76 -1.29 -6.67 -21.16
#